data_AF-A0A4R5H8L4-F1
#
_entry.id   AF-A0A4R5H8L4-F1
#
_cell.length_a   1.000
_cell.length_b   1.000
_cell.length_c   1.000
_cell.angle_alpha   90.00
_cell.angle_beta   90.00
_cell.angle_gamma   90.00
#
_symmetry.space_group_name_H-M   'P 1'
#
loop_
_entity.id
_entity.type
_entity.pdbx_description
1 polymer ?
#
loop_
_entity_poly.entity_id
_entity_poly.type
_entity_poly.pdbx_seq_one_letter_code
_entity_poly.pdbx_strand_id
1 'polypeptide(L)'
;MTLGDILVSVILITVIFQFWRIREIAEKAKSHLNQYCEDNDLQFISVARHKTRLTTVKGRLDWRCVFCVEFSSNGEDAYTGTLVMEGLHVASTDMPAYRIN
;
A
#
# COMPACT_ATOMS: atom_id res chain seq x y z
N MET A 1 0.49 18.72 35.60
CA MET A 1 0.07 17.78 34.55
C MET A 1 -1.29 17.24 34.93
N THR A 2 -2.34 17.63 34.20
CA THR A 2 -3.69 17.09 34.41
C THR A 2 -3.88 15.81 33.60
N LEU A 3 -4.92 15.04 33.91
CA LEU A 3 -5.29 13.85 33.13
C LEU A 3 -5.55 14.22 31.65
N GLY A 4 -6.13 15.39 31.40
CA GLY A 4 -6.41 15.89 30.05
C GLY A 4 -5.13 16.09 29.23
N ASP A 5 -4.09 16.68 29.84
CA ASP A 5 -2.80 16.90 29.17
C ASP A 5 -2.16 15.59 28.71
N ILE A 6 -2.28 14.54 29.52
CA ILE A 6 -1.75 13.21 29.22
C ILE A 6 -2.54 12.58 28.07
N LEU A 7 -3.87 12.62 28.11
CA LEU A 7 -4.73 12.03 27.09
C LEU A 7 -4.48 12.67 25.71
N VAL A 8 -4.40 14.00 25.65
CA VAL A 8 -4.11 14.73 24.40
C VAL A 8 -2.75 14.31 23.84
N SER A 9 -1.74 14.23 24.70
CA SER A 9 -0.38 13.83 24.29
C SER A 9 -0.33 12.41 23.75
N VAL A 10 -1.03 11.46 24.40
CA VAL A 10 -1.12 10.06 23.95
C VAL A 10 -1.83 9.95 22.59
N ILE A 11 -2.92 10.70 22.39
CA ILE A 11 -3.63 10.74 21.10
C ILE A 11 -2.70 11.29 20.01
N LEU A 12 -1.98 12.37 20.29
CA LEU A 12 -1.06 12.97 19.33
C LEU A 12 0.04 12.00 18.90
N ILE A 13 0.70 11.35 19.87
CA ILE A 13 1.73 10.34 19.60
C ILE A 13 1.16 9.19 18.79
N THR A 14 -0.05 8.73 19.12
CA THR A 14 -0.74 7.66 18.40
C THR A 14 -1.00 8.06 16.94
N VAL A 15 -1.53 9.25 16.68
CA VAL A 15 -1.80 9.74 15.32
C VAL A 15 -0.50 9.85 14.51
N ILE A 16 0.57 10.37 15.11
CA ILE A 16 1.88 10.45 14.45
C ILE A 16 2.37 9.04 14.11
N PHE A 17 2.36 8.12 15.07
CA PHE A 17 2.78 6.74 14.84
C PHE A 17 1.97 6.07 13.71
N GLN A 18 0.65 6.25 13.70
CA GLN A 18 -0.23 5.71 12.65
C GLN A 18 0.08 6.30 11.27
N PHE A 19 0.36 7.60 11.19
CA PHE A 19 0.74 8.26 9.95
C PHE A 19 2.04 7.68 9.37
N TRP A 20 3.06 7.51 10.21
CA TRP A 20 4.34 6.92 9.81
C TRP A 20 4.19 5.47 9.37
N ARG A 21 3.43 4.66 10.13
CA ARG A 21 3.15 3.27 9.78
C ARG A 21 2.50 3.14 8.40
N ILE A 22 1.51 3.98 8.12
CA ILE A 22 0.83 3.99 6.82
C ILE A 22 1.76 4.42 5.68
N ARG A 23 2.63 5.40 5.92
CA ARG A 23 3.61 5.87 4.93
C ARG A 23 4.61 4.78 4.58
N GLU A 24 5.11 4.06 5.58
CA GLU A 24 6.02 2.91 5.39
C GLU A 24 5.37 1.83 4.51
N ILE A 25 4.09 1.51 4.74
CA ILE A 25 3.34 0.55 3.91
C ILE A 25 3.23 1.02 2.46
N ALA A 26 2.99 2.32 2.23
CA ALA A 26 2.90 2.88 0.88
C ALA A 26 4.25 2.84 0.14
N GLU A 27 5.35 3.15 0.82
CA GLU A 27 6.71 3.05 0.27
C GLU A 27 7.05 1.61 -0.09
N LYS A 28 6.71 0.65 0.78
CA LYS A 28 6.91 -0.78 0.51
C LYS A 28 6.06 -1.29 -0.64
N ALA A 29 4.79 -0.87 -0.72
CA ALA A 29 3.89 -1.20 -1.82
C ALA A 29 4.45 -0.71 -3.16
N LYS A 30 4.91 0.55 -3.22
CA LYS A 30 5.53 1.12 -4.42
C LYS A 30 6.80 0.37 -4.83
N SER A 31 7.68 0.08 -3.87
CA SER A 31 8.90 -0.68 -4.13
C SER A 31 8.61 -2.08 -4.68
N HIS A 32 7.61 -2.78 -4.11
CA HIS A 32 7.19 -4.09 -4.61
C HIS A 32 6.62 -4.02 -6.03
N LEU A 33 5.77 -3.03 -6.32
CA LEU A 33 5.18 -2.85 -7.65
C LEU A 33 6.20 -2.48 -8.71
N ASN A 34 7.16 -1.62 -8.38
CA ASN A 34 8.27 -1.31 -9.28
C ASN A 34 9.03 -2.59 -9.65
N GLN A 35 9.43 -3.38 -8.66
CA GLN A 35 10.15 -4.63 -8.88
C GLN A 35 9.30 -5.63 -9.68
N TYR A 36 8.02 -5.76 -9.34
CA TYR A 36 7.10 -6.63 -10.09
C TYR A 36 7.00 -6.21 -11.56
N CYS A 37 6.92 -4.90 -11.85
CA CYS A 37 6.85 -4.43 -13.22
C CYS A 37 8.17 -4.70 -13.97
N GLU A 38 9.31 -4.43 -13.34
CA GLU A 38 10.64 -4.73 -13.89
C GLU A 38 10.80 -6.22 -14.21
N ASP A 39 10.39 -7.11 -13.30
CA ASP A 39 10.48 -8.57 -13.47
C ASP A 39 9.58 -9.11 -14.60
N ASN A 40 8.53 -8.38 -14.97
CA ASN A 40 7.54 -8.78 -15.99
C ASN A 40 7.64 -7.99 -17.30
N ASP A 41 8.69 -7.19 -17.50
CA ASP A 41 8.86 -6.29 -18.64
C ASP A 41 7.64 -5.34 -18.82
N LEU A 42 7.17 -4.79 -17.69
CA LEU A 42 6.08 -3.83 -17.64
C LEU A 42 6.62 -2.46 -17.26
N GLN A 43 6.02 -1.42 -17.83
CA GLN A 43 6.26 -0.04 -17.44
C GLN A 43 5.35 0.33 -16.27
N PHE A 44 5.94 0.59 -15.11
CA PHE A 44 5.23 1.17 -13.97
C PHE A 44 4.84 2.63 -14.27
N ILE A 45 3.55 2.97 -14.14
CA ILE A 45 3.05 4.34 -14.37
C ILE A 45 2.78 5.02 -13.03
N SER A 46 1.86 4.46 -12.24
CA SER A 46 1.38 5.10 -11.02
C SER A 46 0.91 4.09 -9.99
N VAL A 47 0.88 4.51 -8.71
CA VAL A 47 0.23 3.76 -7.64
C VAL A 47 -0.55 4.71 -6.75
N ALA A 48 -1.80 4.38 -6.51
CA ALA A 48 -2.69 5.13 -5.63
C ALA A 48 -3.29 4.21 -4.57
N ARG A 49 -3.27 4.64 -3.31
CA ARG A 49 -3.92 3.91 -2.22
C ARG A 49 -5.43 4.13 -2.30
N HIS A 50 -6.18 3.07 -2.52
CA HIS A 50 -7.64 3.09 -2.64
C HIS A 50 -8.34 2.94 -1.28
N LYS A 51 -7.83 2.07 -0.40
CA LYS A 51 -8.50 1.74 0.87
C LYS A 51 -7.51 1.45 1.98
N THR A 52 -7.85 1.82 3.21
CA THR A 52 -7.07 1.52 4.42
C THR A 52 -8.03 1.07 5.51
N ARG A 53 -7.78 -0.08 6.13
CA ARG A 53 -8.60 -0.61 7.23
C ARG A 53 -7.72 -1.22 8.30
N LEU A 54 -8.01 -0.93 9.56
CA LEU A 54 -7.39 -1.62 10.68
C LEU A 54 -8.02 -3.01 10.81
N THR A 55 -7.20 -4.05 10.82
CA THR A 55 -7.68 -5.44 10.89
C THR A 55 -6.69 -6.33 11.64
N THR A 56 -7.06 -7.58 11.86
CA THR A 56 -6.15 -8.56 12.44
C THR A 56 -5.40 -9.26 11.31
N VAL A 57 -4.10 -8.97 11.21
CA VAL A 57 -3.17 -9.61 10.27
C VAL A 57 -2.34 -10.62 11.06
N LYS A 58 -2.46 -11.92 10.73
CA LYS A 58 -1.69 -13.00 11.37
C LYS A 58 -1.73 -12.96 12.91
N GLY A 59 -2.89 -12.63 13.49
CA GLY A 59 -3.09 -12.56 14.95
C GLY A 59 -2.62 -11.27 15.61
N ARG A 60 -2.19 -10.25 14.85
CA ARG A 60 -1.81 -8.92 15.36
C ARG A 60 -2.65 -7.83 14.71
N LEU A 61 -2.93 -6.76 15.43
CA LEU A 61 -3.65 -5.60 14.89
C LEU A 61 -2.69 -4.79 14.00
N ASP A 62 -3.01 -4.70 12.71
CA ASP A 62 -2.24 -3.92 11.74
C ASP A 62 -3.15 -3.40 10.61
N TRP A 63 -2.59 -2.63 9.69
CA TRP A 63 -3.32 -2.06 8.57
C TRP A 63 -3.38 -3.00 7.39
N ARG A 64 -4.58 -3.20 6.85
CA ARG A 64 -4.80 -3.72 5.51
C ARG A 64 -5.05 -2.56 4.55
N CYS A 65 -4.16 -2.40 3.59
CA CYS A 65 -4.19 -1.35 2.58
C CYS A 65 -4.43 -1.96 1.20
N VAL A 66 -5.32 -1.35 0.41
CA VAL A 66 -5.55 -1.71 -0.98
C VAL A 66 -5.02 -0.58 -1.85
N PHE A 67 -4.21 -0.91 -2.84
CA PHE A 67 -3.61 -0.01 -3.80
C PHE A 67 -4.09 -0.36 -5.19
N CYS A 68 -4.43 0.65 -5.99
CA CYS A 68 -4.59 0.52 -7.42
C CYS A 68 -3.25 0.89 -8.06
N VAL A 69 -2.76 0.05 -8.96
CA VAL A 69 -1.53 0.28 -9.73
C VAL A 69 -1.89 0.45 -11.18
N GLU A 70 -1.27 1.41 -11.84
CA GLU A 70 -1.35 1.59 -13.28
C GLU A 70 -0.01 1.19 -13.90
N PHE A 71 -0.08 0.37 -14.94
CA PHE A 71 1.08 -0.13 -15.66
C PHE A 71 0.78 -0.26 -17.16
N SER A 72 1.83 -0.34 -17.98
CA SER A 72 1.72 -0.56 -19.43
C SER A 72 2.63 -1.70 -19.87
N SER A 73 2.21 -2.47 -20.87
CA SER A 73 3.05 -3.49 -21.52
C SER A 73 3.72 -3.01 -22.82
N ASN A 74 3.24 -1.93 -23.42
CA ASN A 74 3.72 -1.40 -24.70
C ASN A 74 4.05 0.11 -24.67
N GLY A 75 3.81 0.78 -23.55
CA GLY A 75 3.96 2.23 -23.39
C GLY A 75 2.81 3.06 -23.94
N GLU A 76 1.78 2.44 -24.52
CA GLU A 76 0.62 3.11 -25.12
C GLU A 76 -0.67 2.85 -24.32
N ASP A 77 -0.89 1.59 -23.94
CA ASP A 77 -2.08 1.16 -23.20
C ASP A 77 -1.81 1.18 -21.69
N ALA A 78 -2.73 1.79 -20.93
CA ALA A 78 -2.70 1.75 -19.47
C ALA A 78 -3.67 0.67 -18.94
N TYR A 79 -3.13 -0.24 -18.14
CA TYR A 79 -3.87 -1.28 -17.43
C TYR A 79 -3.87 -0.98 -15.93
N THR A 80 -4.95 -1.34 -15.25
CA THR A 80 -5.08 -1.15 -13.80
C THR A 80 -5.09 -2.50 -13.09
N GLY A 81 -4.14 -2.68 -12.18
CA GLY A 81 -4.08 -3.81 -11.24
C GLY A 81 -4.42 -3.38 -9.81
N THR A 82 -4.53 -4.38 -8.93
CA THR A 82 -4.77 -4.18 -7.50
C THR A 82 -3.70 -4.89 -6.67
N LEU A 83 -3.14 -4.19 -5.69
CA LEU A 83 -2.24 -4.75 -4.68
C LEU A 83 -2.89 -4.63 -3.30
N VAL A 84 -2.92 -5.73 -2.56
CA VAL A 84 -3.34 -5.77 -1.16
C VAL A 84 -2.13 -5.98 -0.27
N MET A 85 -1.90 -5.02 0.63
CA MET A 85 -0.89 -5.08 1.67
C MET A 85 -1.54 -5.37 3.02
N GLU A 86 -0.93 -6.25 3.79
CA GLU A 86 -1.25 -6.51 5.20
C GLU A 86 0.00 -6.18 6.04
N GLY A 87 -0.02 -4.99 6.65
CA GLY A 87 1.17 -4.35 7.18
C GLY A 87 2.20 -4.17 6.06
N LEU A 88 3.43 -4.63 6.31
CA LEU A 88 4.54 -4.56 5.35
C LEU A 88 4.63 -5.79 4.42
N HIS A 89 3.63 -6.67 4.44
CA HIS A 89 3.61 -7.89 3.63
C HIS A 89 2.59 -7.76 2.51
N VAL A 90 2.96 -8.30 1.34
CA VAL A 90 2.03 -8.46 0.22
C VAL A 90 1.09 -9.62 0.56
N ALA A 91 -0.20 -9.35 0.56
CA ALA A 91 -1.25 -10.36 0.76
C ALA A 91 -1.73 -10.93 -0.58
N SER A 92 -1.89 -10.07 -1.59
CA SER A 92 -2.24 -10.48 -2.95
C SER A 92 -1.89 -9.39 -3.96
N THR A 93 -1.43 -9.81 -5.13
CA THR A 93 -1.24 -8.94 -6.30
C THR A 93 -2.10 -9.49 -7.42
N ASP A 94 -3.06 -8.70 -7.88
CA ASP A 94 -4.00 -9.05 -8.94
C ASP A 94 -3.78 -8.11 -10.12
N MET A 95 -3.31 -8.67 -11.24
CA MET A 95 -3.09 -7.94 -12.48
C MET A 95 -4.03 -8.49 -13.54
N PRO A 96 -4.80 -7.64 -14.25
CA PRO A 96 -5.66 -8.11 -15.32
C PRO A 96 -4.82 -8.72 -16.45
N ALA A 97 -5.44 -9.55 -17.28
CA ALA A 97 -4.80 -10.02 -18.52
C ALA A 97 -4.48 -8.81 -19.40
N TYR A 98 -3.20 -8.62 -19.71
CA TYR A 98 -2.70 -7.57 -20.59
C TYR A 98 -2.14 -8.19 -21.88
N ARG A 99 -2.05 -7.37 -22.93
CA ARG A 99 -1.50 -7.84 -24.21
C ARG A 99 0.03 -7.98 -24.08
N ILE A 100 0.54 -9.16 -24.41
CA ILE A 100 1.97 -9.42 -24.59
C ILE A 100 2.19 -9.36 -26.10
N ASN A 101 2.99 -8.40 -26.57
CA ASN A 101 3.41 -8.32 -27.97
C ASN A 101 4.68 -9.13 -28.19
#